data_AF-L1L589-F1
#
_entry.id   AF-L1L589-F1
#
_cell.length_a   1.000
_cell.length_b   1.000
_cell.length_c   1.000
_cell.angle_alpha   90.00
_cell.angle_beta   90.00
_cell.angle_gamma   90.00
#
_symmetry.space_group_name_H-M   'P 1'
#
loop_
_entity.id
_entity.type
_entity.pdbx_description
1 polymer ?
#
loop_
_entity_poly.entity_id
_entity_poly.type
_entity_poly.pdbx_seq_one_letter_code
_entity_poly.pdbx_strand_id
1 'polypeptide(L)'
;MDETLHATYDKAVDAGASKAETAVDHLRAAFSEAYGIKPDPSAAYSRAVKAVEAVANPLFLPNAPEPTLGKVRDHLDQGRHKYEMVISDKTGAPADIDAVVARISLLWHGQRDRHEGGSTSAPVTQEVAETAVDTAAILVHWISSGSIRKK
;
A
#
# COMPACT_ATOMS: atom_id res chain seq x y z
N MET A 1 -23.41 12.87 14.83
CA MET A 1 -22.87 11.51 14.58
C MET A 1 -21.56 11.54 13.78
N ASP A 2 -21.18 12.66 13.17
CA ASP A 2 -19.98 12.80 12.31
C ASP A 2 -18.65 12.93 13.08
N GLU A 3 -18.66 13.61 14.23
CA GLU A 3 -17.45 13.94 15.00
C GLU A 3 -16.74 12.71 15.58
N THR A 4 -17.50 11.66 15.90
CA THR A 4 -16.95 10.39 16.43
C THR A 4 -16.28 9.56 15.33
N LEU A 5 -16.71 9.69 14.08
CA LEU A 5 -16.16 8.96 12.93
C LEU A 5 -14.83 9.56 12.47
N HIS A 6 -14.73 10.90 12.43
CA HIS A 6 -13.48 11.60 12.13
C HIS A 6 -12.42 11.34 13.21
N ALA A 7 -12.80 11.42 14.49
CA ALA A 7 -11.91 11.10 15.60
C ALA A 7 -11.46 9.62 15.62
N THR A 8 -12.25 8.71 15.04
CA THR A 8 -11.85 7.30 14.88
C THR A 8 -10.87 7.13 13.73
N TYR A 9 -11.01 7.94 12.67
CA TYR A 9 -10.07 7.96 11.55
C TYR A 9 -8.71 8.52 11.98
N ASP A 10 -8.69 9.64 12.70
CA ASP A 10 -7.46 10.26 13.19
C ASP A 10 -6.71 9.32 14.14
N LYS A 11 -7.43 8.64 15.03
CA LYS A 11 -6.85 7.57 15.86
C LYS A 11 -6.31 6.40 15.05
N ALA A 12 -6.92 6.07 13.91
CA ALA A 12 -6.43 5.01 13.02
C ALA A 12 -5.21 5.47 12.23
N VAL A 13 -5.11 6.75 11.87
CA VAL A 13 -3.91 7.36 11.28
C VAL A 13 -2.78 7.38 12.29
N ASP A 14 -3.01 7.79 13.55
CA ASP A 14 -2.03 7.74 14.63
C ASP A 14 -1.57 6.30 14.94
N ALA A 15 -2.50 5.34 14.93
CA ALA A 15 -2.16 3.93 15.06
C ALA A 15 -1.36 3.43 13.84
N GLY A 16 -1.69 3.87 12.62
CA GLY A 16 -0.91 3.62 11.42
C GLY A 16 0.50 4.22 11.49
N ALA A 17 0.64 5.42 12.08
CA ALA A 17 1.91 6.06 12.36
C ALA A 17 2.73 5.28 13.40
N SER A 18 2.09 4.69 14.42
CA SER A 18 2.77 3.79 15.36
C SER A 18 3.26 2.49 14.71
N LYS A 19 2.58 2.03 13.64
CA LYS A 19 3.01 0.89 12.80
C LYS A 19 3.93 1.31 11.65
N ALA A 20 4.23 2.60 11.52
CA ALA A 20 5.18 3.10 10.53
C ALA A 20 6.58 2.56 10.79
N GLU A 21 6.94 2.20 12.02
CA GLU A 21 8.24 1.57 12.31
C GLU A 21 8.41 0.23 11.56
N THR A 22 7.40 -0.65 11.59
CA THR A 22 7.42 -1.90 10.82
C THR A 22 7.41 -1.66 9.31
N ALA A 23 6.66 -0.65 8.84
CA ALA A 23 6.63 -0.29 7.43
C ALA A 23 7.97 0.28 6.95
N VAL A 24 8.62 1.11 7.76
CA VAL A 24 9.95 1.69 7.51
C VAL A 24 11.02 0.61 7.48
N ASP A 25 10.96 -0.37 8.37
CA ASP A 25 11.91 -1.49 8.35
C ASP A 25 11.75 -2.35 7.08
N HIS A 26 10.51 -2.61 6.66
CA HIS A 26 10.26 -3.29 5.40
C HIS A 26 10.70 -2.46 4.19
N LEU A 27 10.44 -1.15 4.15
CA LEU A 27 10.94 -0.29 3.08
C LEU A 27 12.47 -0.24 3.05
N ARG A 28 13.13 -0.06 4.19
CA ARG A 28 14.59 -0.03 4.28
C ARG A 28 15.20 -1.34 3.75
N ALA A 29 14.63 -2.47 4.17
CA ALA A 29 15.03 -3.77 3.64
C ALA A 29 14.79 -3.84 2.13
N ALA A 30 13.61 -3.41 1.64
CA ALA A 30 13.29 -3.44 0.23
C ALA A 30 14.25 -2.59 -0.62
N PHE A 31 14.61 -1.39 -0.16
CA PHE A 31 15.62 -0.54 -0.79
C PHE A 31 17.00 -1.19 -0.80
N SER A 32 17.41 -1.83 0.30
CA SER A 32 18.70 -2.54 0.37
C SER A 32 18.74 -3.73 -0.58
N GLU A 33 17.65 -4.48 -0.70
CA GLU A 33 17.56 -5.66 -1.57
C GLU A 33 17.43 -5.25 -3.05
N ALA A 34 16.84 -4.08 -3.36
CA ALA A 34 16.80 -3.57 -4.73
C ALA A 34 18.12 -2.91 -5.14
N TYR A 35 18.60 -1.94 -4.37
CA TYR A 35 19.70 -1.05 -4.79
C TYR A 35 21.05 -1.35 -4.12
N GLY A 36 21.13 -2.40 -3.29
CA GLY A 36 22.35 -2.77 -2.58
C GLY A 36 23.42 -3.39 -3.46
N ILE A 37 24.58 -3.72 -2.85
CA ILE A 37 25.76 -4.29 -3.54
C ILE A 37 25.43 -5.63 -4.22
N LYS A 38 24.56 -6.43 -3.59
CA LYS A 38 24.08 -7.70 -4.12
C LYS A 38 22.56 -7.69 -4.11
N PRO A 39 21.91 -7.19 -5.17
CA PRO A 39 20.47 -7.12 -5.24
C PRO A 39 19.82 -8.51 -5.20
N ASP A 40 18.67 -8.58 -4.54
CA ASP A 40 17.70 -9.68 -4.62
C ASP A 40 16.33 -9.09 -5.00
N PRO A 41 16.00 -9.06 -6.31
CA PRO A 41 14.76 -8.47 -6.80
C PRO A 41 13.49 -9.10 -6.22
N SER A 42 13.50 -10.42 -5.99
CA SER A 42 12.35 -11.15 -5.44
C SER A 42 12.13 -10.75 -3.98
N ALA A 43 13.20 -10.74 -3.18
CA ALA A 43 13.14 -10.29 -1.79
C ALA A 43 12.71 -8.82 -1.69
N ALA A 44 13.26 -7.95 -2.56
CA ALA A 44 12.90 -6.54 -2.62
C ALA A 44 11.40 -6.33 -2.86
N TYR A 45 10.84 -7.01 -3.87
CA TYR A 45 9.39 -6.92 -4.17
C TYR A 45 8.56 -7.43 -2.99
N SER A 46 8.91 -8.59 -2.42
CA SER A 46 8.19 -9.15 -1.28
C SER A 46 8.20 -8.20 -0.07
N ARG A 47 9.32 -7.53 0.20
CA ARG A 47 9.45 -6.52 1.27
C ARG A 47 8.65 -5.26 0.97
N ALA A 48 8.60 -4.82 -0.29
CA ALA A 48 7.79 -3.69 -0.72
C ALA A 48 6.29 -3.93 -0.45
N VAL A 49 5.77 -5.12 -0.79
CA VAL A 49 4.37 -5.51 -0.49
C VAL A 49 4.11 -5.48 1.03
N LYS A 50 5.00 -6.07 1.83
CA LYS A 50 4.85 -6.11 3.29
C LYS A 50 4.88 -4.72 3.93
N ALA A 51 5.66 -3.78 3.36
CA ALA A 51 5.67 -2.40 3.82
C ALA A 51 4.31 -1.73 3.66
N VAL A 52 3.66 -1.91 2.50
CA VAL A 52 2.31 -1.36 2.25
C VAL A 52 1.29 -2.03 3.16
N GLU A 53 1.35 -3.36 3.31
CA GLU A 53 0.46 -4.10 4.21
C GLU A 53 0.57 -3.61 5.67
N ALA A 54 1.77 -3.27 6.14
CA ALA A 54 2.00 -2.81 7.51
C ALA A 54 1.21 -1.55 7.88
N VAL A 55 0.99 -0.64 6.92
CA VAL A 55 0.17 0.57 7.14
C VAL A 55 -1.27 0.41 6.66
N ALA A 56 -1.51 -0.34 5.58
CA ALA A 56 -2.82 -0.44 4.95
C ALA A 56 -3.77 -1.38 5.71
N ASN A 57 -3.27 -2.53 6.16
CA ASN A 57 -4.07 -3.53 6.87
C ASN A 57 -4.72 -2.98 8.14
N PRO A 58 -4.01 -2.34 9.09
CA PRO A 58 -4.64 -1.83 10.30
C PRO A 58 -5.66 -0.71 10.02
N LEU A 59 -5.48 0.06 8.94
CA LEU A 59 -6.36 1.18 8.61
C LEU A 59 -7.63 0.73 7.89
N PHE A 60 -7.50 -0.12 6.87
CA PHE A 60 -8.61 -0.48 5.99
C PHE A 60 -9.26 -1.81 6.38
N LEU A 61 -8.53 -2.70 7.04
CA LEU A 61 -8.99 -4.03 7.44
C LEU A 61 -8.78 -4.30 8.95
N PRO A 62 -9.18 -3.39 9.86
CA PRO A 62 -8.85 -3.47 11.29
C PRO A 62 -9.35 -4.74 11.98
N ASN A 63 -10.42 -5.36 11.45
CA ASN A 63 -11.07 -6.53 12.01
C ASN A 63 -10.88 -7.80 11.17
N ALA A 64 -10.05 -7.76 10.12
CA ALA A 64 -9.82 -8.93 9.30
C ALA A 64 -8.82 -9.88 9.99
N PRO A 65 -9.13 -11.18 10.13
CA PRO A 65 -8.24 -12.12 10.84
C PRO A 65 -6.93 -12.37 10.09
N GLU A 66 -6.96 -12.29 8.76
CA GLU A 66 -5.79 -12.45 7.88
C GLU A 66 -5.79 -11.34 6.82
N PRO A 67 -5.37 -10.13 7.19
CA PRO A 67 -5.39 -9.02 6.26
C PRO A 67 -4.24 -9.16 5.24
N THR A 68 -4.53 -8.88 3.97
CA THR A 68 -3.55 -8.96 2.86
C THR A 68 -3.73 -7.77 1.93
N LEU A 69 -2.70 -7.45 1.13
CA LEU A 69 -2.77 -6.39 0.14
C LEU A 69 -3.89 -6.61 -0.88
N GLY A 70 -4.15 -7.87 -1.26
CA GLY A 70 -5.28 -8.23 -2.12
C GLY A 70 -6.63 -7.90 -1.50
N LYS A 71 -6.82 -8.18 -0.21
CA LYS A 71 -8.05 -7.81 0.52
C LYS A 71 -8.20 -6.30 0.69
N VAL A 72 -7.09 -5.57 0.89
CA VAL A 72 -7.10 -4.09 0.93
C VAL A 72 -7.54 -3.54 -0.42
N ARG A 73 -7.00 -4.08 -1.53
CA ARG A 73 -7.41 -3.70 -2.89
C ARG A 73 -8.92 -3.85 -3.06
N ASP A 74 -9.46 -5.02 -2.74
CA ASP A 74 -10.88 -5.33 -2.93
C ASP A 74 -11.77 -4.43 -2.07
N HIS A 75 -11.39 -4.20 -0.81
CA HIS A 75 -12.10 -3.30 0.09
C HIS A 75 -12.13 -1.86 -0.44
N LEU A 76 -11.00 -1.34 -0.89
CA LEU A 76 -10.92 0.02 -1.43
C LEU A 76 -11.64 0.13 -2.78
N ASP A 77 -11.55 -0.88 -3.65
CA ASP A 77 -12.18 -0.89 -4.96
C ASP A 77 -13.72 -0.90 -4.87
N GLN A 78 -14.26 -1.76 -4.01
CA GLN A 78 -15.71 -1.82 -3.74
C GLN A 78 -16.19 -0.60 -2.95
N GLY A 79 -15.30 -0.02 -2.13
CA GLY A 79 -15.57 1.08 -1.23
C GLY A 79 -15.12 2.46 -1.72
N ARG A 80 -14.73 2.64 -2.99
CA ARG A 80 -14.10 3.88 -3.49
C ARG A 80 -14.84 5.15 -3.07
N HIS A 81 -16.17 5.13 -3.19
CA HIS A 81 -17.06 6.24 -2.84
C HIS A 81 -17.02 6.66 -1.36
N LYS A 82 -16.39 5.87 -0.48
CA LYS A 82 -16.24 6.18 0.96
C LYS A 82 -14.93 6.90 1.27
N TYR A 83 -14.07 7.10 0.28
CA TYR A 83 -12.74 7.66 0.49
C TYR A 83 -12.45 8.76 -0.54
N GLU A 84 -11.56 9.67 -0.16
CA GLU A 84 -11.04 10.74 -0.99
C GLU A 84 -9.56 10.97 -0.73
N MET A 85 -8.92 11.65 -1.69
CA MET A 85 -7.59 12.19 -1.57
C MET A 85 -7.64 13.62 -1.04
N VAL A 86 -6.58 14.05 -0.36
CA VAL A 86 -6.43 15.45 0.08
C VAL A 86 -6.18 16.45 -1.05
N ILE A 87 -5.73 15.96 -2.21
CA ILE A 87 -5.54 16.77 -3.42
C ILE A 87 -6.88 16.97 -4.13
N SER A 88 -7.11 18.17 -4.67
CA SER A 88 -8.34 18.46 -5.42
C SER A 88 -8.32 17.88 -6.83
N ASP A 89 -9.50 17.57 -7.36
CA ASP A 89 -9.75 17.28 -8.76
C ASP A 89 -9.88 18.58 -9.59
N LYS A 90 -10.20 18.42 -10.89
CA LYS A 90 -10.38 19.55 -11.81
C LYS A 90 -11.53 20.50 -11.47
N THR A 91 -12.46 20.08 -10.60
CA THR A 91 -13.60 20.87 -10.14
C THR A 91 -13.30 21.63 -8.85
N GLY A 92 -12.16 21.33 -8.20
CA GLY A 92 -11.76 21.88 -6.91
C GLY A 92 -12.23 21.05 -5.72
N ALA A 93 -13.07 20.04 -5.93
CA ALA A 93 -13.47 19.07 -4.90
C ALA A 93 -12.33 18.10 -4.59
N PRO A 94 -12.30 17.43 -3.43
CA PRO A 94 -11.35 16.35 -3.15
C PRO A 94 -11.37 15.26 -4.25
N ALA A 95 -10.20 14.84 -4.72
CA ALA A 95 -10.11 13.82 -5.77
C ALA A 95 -10.47 12.42 -5.24
N ASP A 96 -10.94 11.55 -6.12
CA ASP A 96 -11.20 10.15 -5.78
C ASP A 96 -9.89 9.36 -5.59
N ILE A 97 -9.97 8.20 -4.92
CA ILE A 97 -8.81 7.35 -4.58
C ILE A 97 -8.31 6.47 -5.74
N ASP A 98 -8.63 6.78 -6.98
CA ASP A 98 -8.34 5.91 -8.12
C ASP A 98 -6.85 5.63 -8.31
N ALA A 99 -6.04 6.67 -8.09
CA ALA A 99 -4.59 6.60 -8.10
C ALA A 99 -4.02 5.62 -7.06
N VAL A 100 -4.68 5.47 -5.91
CA VAL A 100 -4.26 4.57 -4.83
C VAL A 100 -4.58 3.14 -5.20
N VAL A 101 -5.82 2.86 -5.61
CA VAL A 101 -6.24 1.51 -5.96
C VAL A 101 -5.45 1.00 -7.17
N ALA A 102 -5.17 1.84 -8.15
CA ALA A 102 -4.34 1.46 -9.30
C ALA A 102 -2.92 1.03 -8.88
N ARG A 103 -2.28 1.72 -7.93
CA ARG A 103 -0.94 1.38 -7.42
C ARG A 103 -0.94 0.10 -6.58
N ILE A 104 -1.96 -0.07 -5.72
CA ILE A 104 -2.13 -1.32 -4.97
C ILE A 104 -2.32 -2.50 -5.92
N SER A 105 -3.14 -2.33 -6.96
CA SER A 105 -3.33 -3.33 -8.02
C SER A 105 -2.04 -3.64 -8.77
N LEU A 106 -1.22 -2.62 -9.06
CA LEU A 106 0.09 -2.79 -9.71
C LEU A 106 1.00 -3.70 -8.87
N LEU A 107 1.10 -3.46 -7.56
CA LEU A 107 1.90 -4.29 -6.65
C LEU A 107 1.33 -5.71 -6.51
N TRP A 108 0.01 -5.84 -6.36
CA TRP A 108 -0.61 -7.14 -6.16
C TRP A 108 -0.47 -8.06 -7.38
N HIS A 109 -0.69 -7.54 -8.58
CA HIS A 109 -0.62 -8.33 -9.81
C HIS A 109 0.78 -8.40 -10.43
N GLY A 110 1.68 -7.50 -10.04
CA GLY A 110 3.03 -7.42 -10.59
C GLY A 110 3.98 -8.48 -10.02
N GLN A 111 3.70 -9.01 -8.83
CA GLN A 111 4.54 -10.06 -8.24
C GLN A 111 4.22 -11.44 -8.84
N ARG A 112 4.93 -11.81 -9.91
CA ARG A 112 4.66 -13.02 -10.70
C ARG A 112 5.38 -14.29 -10.21
N ASP A 113 6.35 -14.15 -9.32
CA ASP A 113 7.11 -15.28 -8.77
C ASP A 113 6.40 -15.97 -7.58
N ARG A 114 5.25 -15.43 -7.12
CA ARG A 114 4.47 -16.01 -5.99
C ARG A 114 3.71 -17.29 -6.34
N HIS A 115 3.54 -17.58 -7.62
CA HIS A 115 2.75 -18.71 -8.11
C HIS A 115 3.63 -19.63 -8.95
N GLU A 116 4.28 -20.59 -8.30
CA GLU A 116 5.05 -21.63 -8.99
C GLU A 116 4.17 -22.34 -10.04
N GLY A 117 4.67 -22.45 -11.28
CA GLY A 117 4.00 -23.19 -12.36
C GLY A 117 2.85 -22.46 -13.06
N GLY A 118 2.56 -21.19 -12.74
CA GLY A 118 1.56 -20.40 -13.46
C GLY A 118 2.01 -20.05 -14.88
N SER A 119 1.07 -19.91 -15.83
CA SER A 119 1.36 -19.56 -17.24
C SER A 119 2.03 -18.18 -17.42
N THR A 120 2.00 -17.34 -16.37
CA THR A 120 2.65 -16.04 -16.34
C THR A 120 3.71 -15.91 -15.25
N SER A 121 4.11 -17.05 -14.65
CA SER A 121 5.19 -17.10 -13.66
C SER A 121 6.48 -16.65 -14.32
N ALA A 122 7.13 -15.65 -13.73
CA ALA A 122 8.39 -15.11 -14.21
C ALA A 122 9.23 -14.66 -13.01
N PRO A 123 10.57 -14.81 -13.07
CA PRO A 123 11.46 -14.19 -12.10
C PRO A 123 11.23 -12.68 -12.06
N VAL A 124 11.31 -12.09 -10.87
CA VAL A 124 11.27 -10.63 -10.71
C VAL A 124 12.57 -10.05 -11.27
N THR A 125 12.46 -9.16 -12.26
CA THR A 125 13.62 -8.43 -12.78
C THR A 125 14.00 -7.28 -11.86
N GLN A 126 15.23 -6.79 -11.98
CA GLN A 126 15.71 -5.63 -11.24
C GLN A 126 14.78 -4.42 -11.39
N GLU A 127 14.43 -4.06 -12.63
CA GLU A 127 13.54 -2.93 -12.95
C GLU A 127 12.15 -3.08 -12.32
N VAL A 128 11.62 -4.31 -12.28
CA VAL A 128 10.33 -4.62 -11.65
C VAL A 128 10.42 -4.45 -10.14
N ALA A 129 11.51 -4.90 -9.51
CA ALA A 129 11.74 -4.73 -8.08
C ALA A 129 11.87 -3.26 -7.70
N GLU A 130 12.68 -2.49 -8.42
CA GLU A 130 12.85 -1.05 -8.21
C GLU A 130 11.51 -0.31 -8.32
N THR A 131 10.74 -0.59 -9.39
CA THR A 131 9.41 -0.01 -9.57
C THR A 131 8.46 -0.35 -8.43
N ALA A 132 8.54 -1.58 -7.89
CA ALA A 132 7.73 -2.02 -6.76
C ALA A 132 8.11 -1.29 -5.47
N VAL A 133 9.42 -1.12 -5.21
CA VAL A 133 9.94 -0.38 -4.06
C VAL A 133 9.47 1.08 -4.09
N ASP A 134 9.62 1.76 -5.23
CA ASP A 134 9.20 3.16 -5.39
C ASP A 134 7.68 3.31 -5.23
N THR A 135 6.91 2.39 -5.83
CA THR A 135 5.45 2.37 -5.69
C THR A 135 5.03 2.16 -4.24
N ALA A 136 5.69 1.24 -3.52
CA ALA A 136 5.42 0.97 -2.12
C ALA A 136 5.79 2.18 -1.24
N ALA A 137 6.90 2.88 -1.51
CA ALA A 137 7.29 4.06 -0.76
C ALA A 137 6.23 5.17 -0.84
N ILE A 138 5.69 5.43 -2.04
CA ILE A 138 4.61 6.41 -2.24
C ILE A 138 3.34 5.99 -1.51
N LEU A 139 2.93 4.71 -1.61
CA LEU A 139 1.74 4.21 -0.93
C LEU A 139 1.86 4.28 0.59
N VAL A 140 3.02 3.87 1.14
CA VAL A 140 3.29 3.97 2.58
C VAL A 140 3.20 5.41 3.04
N HIS A 141 3.80 6.34 2.28
CA HIS A 141 3.73 7.76 2.61
C HIS A 141 2.29 8.29 2.56
N TRP A 142 1.52 8.02 1.51
CA TRP A 142 0.14 8.51 1.38
C TRP A 142 -0.78 7.96 2.47
N ILE A 143 -0.65 6.68 2.80
CA ILE A 143 -1.47 6.02 3.82
C ILE A 143 -1.11 6.55 5.22
N SER A 144 0.19 6.59 5.56
CA SER A 144 0.64 7.01 6.89
C SER A 144 0.48 8.51 7.17
N SER A 145 0.49 9.35 6.13
CA SER A 145 0.31 10.80 6.28
C SER A 145 -1.16 11.26 6.24
N GLY A 146 -2.12 10.35 6.07
CA GLY A 146 -3.53 10.72 5.93
C GLY A 146 -3.83 11.48 4.63
N SER A 147 -3.06 11.22 3.56
CA SER A 147 -3.33 11.74 2.21
C SER A 147 -4.57 11.10 1.58
N ILE A 148 -4.96 9.93 2.07
CA ILE A 148 -6.26 9.30 1.85
C ILE A 148 -7.10 9.62 3.08
N ARG A 149 -8.40 9.88 2.93
CA ARG A 149 -9.33 10.13 4.03
C ARG A 149 -10.66 9.46 3.75
N LYS A 150 -11.41 9.18 4.81
CA LYS A 150 -12.79 8.76 4.69
C LYS A 150 -13.65 10.01 4.39
N LYS A 151 -14.55 9.88 3.43
CA LYS A 151 -15.63 10.87 3.18
C LYS A 151 -16.64 10.86 4.31
#